data_AF-A0A1H9SA10-F1
#
_entry.id   AF-A0A1H9SA10-F1
#
_cell.length_a   1.000
_cell.length_b   1.000
_cell.length_c   1.000
_cell.angle_alpha   90.00
_cell.angle_beta   90.00
_cell.angle_gamma   90.00
#
_symmetry.space_group_name_H-M   'P 1'
#
loop_
_entity.id
_entity.type
_entity.pdbx_description
1 polymer ?
#
loop_
_entity_poly.entity_id
_entity_poly.type
_entity_poly.pdbx_seq_one_letter_code
_entity_poly.pdbx_strand_id
1 'polypeptide(L)'
;MNPHVNPKFTPHSLLRKSALVQFVLLSLLWALGCRIASSTGAPVPGAVIGLALALLLLATRVLVLPDIERASGWLISEMLLFFVPTVVALIVHPELLGWLGLKVLVVILASTISVMVVTSAAIELMSRLLSHPGTRAASHPLAHARIAFAGLVHSRARGLRHL
;
A
#
# COMPACT_ATOMS: atom_id res chain seq x y z
N MET A 1 -2.18 -53.04 -11.42
CA MET A 1 -2.24 -52.18 -12.62
C MET A 1 -1.83 -50.77 -12.20
N ASN A 2 -0.52 -50.49 -12.27
CA ASN A 2 0.17 -49.24 -12.64
C ASN A 2 -0.55 -47.86 -12.52
N PRO A 3 0.19 -46.74 -12.36
CA PRO A 3 1.07 -46.35 -11.25
C PRO A 3 1.02 -44.79 -11.00
N HIS A 4 1.90 -44.28 -10.13
CA HIS A 4 2.35 -42.87 -10.06
C HIS A 4 1.33 -41.75 -9.76
N VAL A 5 0.93 -41.61 -8.50
CA VAL A 5 0.67 -40.27 -7.96
C VAL A 5 1.99 -39.70 -7.45
N ASN A 6 2.64 -38.99 -8.37
CA ASN A 6 3.86 -38.22 -8.17
C ASN A 6 3.73 -37.30 -6.93
N PRO A 7 4.59 -37.43 -5.89
CA PRO A 7 4.65 -36.43 -4.85
C PRO A 7 5.21 -35.16 -5.48
N LYS A 8 4.33 -34.21 -5.81
CA LYS A 8 4.74 -32.86 -6.21
C LYS A 8 5.62 -32.31 -5.10
N PHE A 9 6.92 -32.28 -5.39
CA PHE A 9 7.93 -31.54 -4.65
C PHE A 9 7.50 -30.07 -4.65
N THR A 10 6.75 -29.65 -3.64
CA THR A 10 6.51 -28.26 -3.31
C THR A 10 7.60 -27.85 -2.32
N PRO A 11 8.65 -27.12 -2.74
CA PRO A 11 9.72 -26.70 -1.84
C PRO A 11 9.31 -25.51 -0.96
N HIS A 12 8.05 -25.45 -0.49
CA HIS A 12 7.53 -24.30 0.25
C HIS A 12 7.71 -24.38 1.76
N SER A 13 8.19 -25.49 2.31
CA SER A 13 8.29 -25.71 3.77
C SER A 13 9.71 -25.61 4.36
N LEU A 14 10.71 -25.23 3.55
CA LEU A 14 12.07 -24.93 4.04
C LEU A 14 12.37 -23.43 4.19
N LEU A 15 11.48 -22.53 3.72
CA LEU A 15 11.60 -21.06 3.86
C LEU A 15 11.27 -20.54 5.29
N ARG A 16 11.55 -21.33 6.32
CA ARG A 16 11.30 -20.97 7.71
C ARG A 16 12.45 -20.16 8.36
N LYS A 17 13.55 -19.87 7.66
CA LYS A 17 14.72 -19.26 8.31
C LYS A 17 15.19 -17.96 7.66
N SER A 18 14.93 -16.89 8.41
CA SER A 18 15.73 -15.69 8.58
C SER A 18 15.15 -14.46 7.88
N ALA A 19 14.77 -13.47 8.69
CA ALA A 19 14.55 -12.08 8.25
C ALA A 19 15.67 -11.57 7.33
N LEU A 20 16.88 -12.14 7.46
CA LEU A 20 18.01 -11.95 6.55
C LEU A 20 17.70 -12.27 5.09
N VAL A 21 17.01 -13.38 4.77
CA VAL A 21 16.69 -13.74 3.38
C VAL A 21 15.72 -12.73 2.79
N GLN A 22 14.75 -12.28 3.58
CA GLN A 22 13.76 -11.28 3.19
C GLN A 22 14.42 -9.91 2.98
N PHE A 23 15.32 -9.52 3.89
CA PHE A 23 16.14 -8.30 3.76
C PHE A 23 17.06 -8.35 2.54
N VAL A 24 17.70 -9.50 2.27
CA VAL A 24 18.54 -9.71 1.09
C VAL A 24 17.70 -9.60 -0.19
N LEU A 25 16.50 -10.18 -0.21
CA LEU A 25 15.59 -10.06 -1.36
C LEU A 25 15.17 -8.60 -1.61
N LEU A 26 14.78 -7.86 -0.57
CA LEU A 26 14.46 -6.43 -0.68
C LEU A 26 15.69 -5.62 -1.15
N SER A 27 16.87 -5.92 -0.61
CA SER A 27 18.13 -5.26 -0.99
C SER A 27 18.51 -5.54 -2.44
N LEU A 28 18.26 -6.76 -2.93
CA LEU A 28 18.49 -7.14 -4.32
C LEU A 28 17.55 -6.37 -5.26
N LEU A 29 16.27 -6.27 -4.90
CA LEU A 29 15.28 -5.48 -5.64
C LEU A 29 15.65 -3.99 -5.68
N TRP A 30 16.10 -3.45 -4.55
CA TRP A 30 16.59 -2.08 -4.47
C TRP A 30 17.84 -1.88 -5.36
N ALA A 31 18.80 -2.81 -5.32
CA ALA A 31 20.00 -2.75 -6.15
C ALA A 31 19.68 -2.83 -7.66
N LEU A 32 18.72 -3.69 -8.04
CA LEU A 32 18.16 -3.75 -9.40
C LEU A 32 17.51 -2.42 -9.78
N GLY A 33 16.69 -1.85 -8.90
CA GLY A 33 16.08 -0.54 -9.09
C GLY A 33 17.10 0.58 -9.28
N CYS A 34 18.20 0.58 -8.52
CA CYS A 34 19.31 1.51 -8.67
C CYS A 34 20.08 1.30 -9.99
N ARG A 35 20.32 0.06 -10.41
CA ARG A 35 20.95 -0.25 -11.71
C ARG A 35 20.09 0.24 -12.87
N ILE A 36 18.78 0.06 -12.78
CA ILE A 36 17.83 0.55 -13.78
C ILE A 36 17.73 2.08 -13.76
N ALA A 37 17.67 2.69 -12.57
CA ALA A 37 17.64 4.15 -12.44
C ALA A 37 18.88 4.80 -13.08
N SER A 38 20.06 4.25 -12.78
CA SER A 38 21.33 4.73 -13.31
C SER A 38 21.48 4.51 -14.82
N SER A 39 20.96 3.42 -15.39
CA SER A 39 20.98 3.21 -16.84
C SER A 39 20.00 4.11 -17.60
N THR A 40 18.89 4.50 -16.95
CA THR A 40 17.82 5.29 -17.58
C THR A 40 18.04 6.79 -17.42
N GLY A 41 19.00 7.23 -16.60
CA GLY A 41 19.29 8.65 -16.35
C GLY A 41 18.10 9.43 -15.73
N ALA A 42 17.10 8.71 -15.25
CA ALA A 42 15.88 9.33 -14.71
C ALA A 42 16.20 9.99 -13.36
N PRO A 43 15.68 11.20 -13.07
CA PRO A 43 15.85 11.91 -11.79
C PRO A 43 15.10 11.24 -10.62
N VAL A 44 14.74 9.97 -10.77
CA VAL A 44 13.92 9.21 -9.84
C VAL A 44 14.85 8.38 -8.96
N PRO A 45 14.72 8.43 -7.63
CA PRO A 45 15.49 7.58 -6.73
C PRO A 45 15.29 6.11 -7.08
N GLY A 46 16.38 5.33 -7.13
CA GLY A 46 16.32 3.90 -7.44
C GLY A 46 15.38 3.10 -6.51
N ALA A 47 15.10 3.63 -5.30
CA ALA A 47 14.11 3.08 -4.37
C ALA A 47 12.67 3.09 -4.94
N VAL A 48 12.27 4.12 -5.68
CA VAL A 48 10.93 4.18 -6.30
C VAL A 48 10.81 3.13 -7.41
N ILE A 49 11.88 2.92 -8.17
CA ILE A 49 11.93 1.85 -9.20
C ILE A 49 11.92 0.47 -8.52
N GLY A 50 12.68 0.30 -7.43
CA GLY A 50 12.65 -0.92 -6.62
C GLY A 50 11.25 -1.22 -6.07
N LEU A 51 10.51 -0.19 -5.64
CA LEU A 51 9.12 -0.31 -5.22
C LEU A 51 8.20 -0.71 -6.38
N ALA A 52 8.37 -0.12 -7.57
CA ALA A 52 7.60 -0.49 -8.76
C ALA A 52 7.86 -1.94 -9.19
N LEU A 53 9.12 -2.40 -9.11
CA LEU A 53 9.48 -3.80 -9.33
C LEU A 53 8.83 -4.71 -8.30
N ALA A 54 8.91 -4.35 -7.01
CA ALA A 54 8.25 -5.10 -5.93
C ALA A 54 6.74 -5.22 -6.19
N LEU A 55 6.10 -4.12 -6.60
CA LEU A 55 4.68 -4.09 -6.96
C LEU A 55 4.38 -5.03 -8.13
N LEU A 56 5.24 -5.08 -9.15
CA LEU A 56 5.07 -5.96 -10.31
C LEU A 56 5.25 -7.44 -9.94
N LEU A 57 6.19 -7.75 -9.05
CA LEU A 57 6.37 -9.09 -8.49
C LEU A 57 5.18 -9.52 -7.61
N LEU A 58 4.59 -8.57 -6.89
CA LEU A 58 3.39 -8.78 -6.09
C LEU A 58 2.15 -8.98 -6.98
N ALA A 59 2.03 -8.20 -8.05
CA ALA A 59 0.97 -8.32 -9.05
C ALA A 59 1.01 -9.67 -9.78
N THR A 60 2.22 -10.18 -10.05
CA THR A 60 2.43 -11.53 -10.63
C THR A 60 2.27 -12.67 -9.60
N ARG A 61 1.94 -12.36 -8.34
CA ARG A 61 1.77 -13.30 -7.21
C ARG A 61 2.98 -14.22 -6.95
N VAL A 62 4.16 -13.86 -7.46
CA VAL A 62 5.41 -14.60 -7.22
C VAL A 62 5.90 -14.35 -5.78
N LEU A 63 5.56 -13.20 -5.20
CA LEU A 63 5.89 -12.81 -3.83
C LEU A 63 4.74 -13.15 -2.87
N VAL A 64 5.03 -13.96 -1.84
CA VAL A 64 4.07 -14.32 -0.78
C VAL A 64 4.09 -13.21 0.28
N LEU A 65 2.95 -12.56 0.54
CA LEU A 65 2.79 -11.46 1.51
C LEU A 65 3.42 -11.68 2.91
N PRO A 66 3.39 -12.88 3.52
CA PRO A 66 3.95 -13.12 4.86
C PRO A 66 5.46 -12.86 4.93
N ASP A 67 6.15 -12.88 3.78
CA ASP A 67 7.61 -12.72 3.74
C ASP A 67 8.07 -11.26 3.82
N ILE A 68 7.18 -10.29 3.64
CA ILE A 68 7.56 -8.86 3.69
C ILE A 68 7.31 -8.28 5.10
N GLU A 69 6.31 -8.81 5.80
CA GLU A 69 5.83 -8.27 7.09
C GLU A 69 6.87 -8.38 8.23
N ARG A 70 7.68 -9.45 8.23
CA ARG A 70 8.78 -9.60 9.20
C ARG A 70 9.95 -8.67 8.91
N ALA A 71 10.33 -8.51 7.64
CA ALA A 71 11.40 -7.61 7.24
C ALA A 71 11.03 -6.14 7.49
N SER A 72 9.78 -5.75 7.23
CA SER A 72 9.31 -4.39 7.51
C SER A 72 9.29 -4.10 9.01
N GLY A 73 8.81 -5.01 9.86
CA GLY A 73 8.83 -4.83 11.32
C GLY A 73 10.24 -4.62 11.88
N TRP A 74 11.23 -5.35 11.35
CA TRP A 74 12.63 -5.17 11.73
C TRP A 74 13.21 -3.85 11.19
N LEU A 75 12.95 -3.52 9.92
CA LEU A 75 13.42 -2.28 9.29
C LEU A 75 12.81 -1.02 9.93
N ILE A 76 11.56 -1.09 10.40
CA ILE A 76 10.91 0.02 11.13
C ILE A 76 11.65 0.29 12.46
N SER A 77 12.12 -0.76 13.13
CA SER A 77 12.94 -0.62 14.34
C SER A 77 14.29 0.04 14.04
N GLU A 78 14.91 -0.32 12.91
CA GLU A 78 16.14 0.31 12.44
C GLU A 78 15.92 1.74 11.91
N MET A 79 14.75 2.06 11.33
CA MET A 79 14.40 3.44 10.98
C MET A 79 14.39 4.33 12.22
N LEU A 80 13.82 3.87 13.34
CA LEU A 80 13.94 4.56 14.64
C LEU A 80 15.40 4.68 15.08
N LEU A 81 16.20 3.62 14.91
CA LEU A 81 17.63 3.64 15.22
C LEU A 81 18.42 4.61 14.33
N PHE A 82 18.02 4.89 13.09
CA PHE A 82 18.61 5.91 12.22
C PHE A 82 18.05 7.31 12.46
N PHE A 83 16.80 7.43 12.93
CA PHE A 83 16.20 8.70 13.31
C PHE A 83 16.88 9.27 14.56
N VAL A 84 17.22 8.46 15.55
CA VAL A 84 17.84 8.94 16.80
C VAL A 84 19.17 9.68 16.54
N PRO A 85 20.18 9.12 15.84
CA PRO A 85 21.41 9.82 15.49
C PRO A 85 21.17 11.07 14.65
N THR A 86 20.22 11.00 13.71
CA THR A 86 19.88 12.13 12.83
C THR A 86 19.29 13.29 13.64
N VAL A 87 18.36 13.03 14.56
CA VAL A 87 17.74 14.05 15.41
C VAL A 87 18.75 14.62 16.41
N VAL A 88 19.60 13.80 17.00
CA VAL A 88 20.67 14.27 17.90
C VAL A 88 21.64 15.21 17.15
N ALA A 89 22.04 14.85 15.93
CA ALA A 89 22.88 15.71 15.09
C ALA A 89 22.20 17.05 14.75
N LEU A 90 20.88 17.07 14.59
CA LEU A 90 20.12 18.30 14.33
C LEU A 90 20.07 19.23 15.55
N ILE A 91 19.93 18.69 16.76
CA ILE A 91 19.82 19.49 18.00
C ILE A 91 21.18 20.09 18.41
N VAL A 92 22.29 19.41 18.13
CA VAL A 92 23.66 19.88 18.43
C VAL A 92 24.05 21.12 17.61
N HIS A 93 23.41 21.33 16.45
CA HIS A 93 23.62 22.50 15.60
C HIS A 93 22.36 23.40 15.56
N PRO A 94 22.10 24.19 16.61
CA PRO A 94 20.89 25.02 16.72
C PRO A 94 20.76 26.08 15.61
N GLU A 95 21.87 26.43 14.95
CA GLU A 95 21.89 27.30 13.76
C GLU A 95 21.07 26.71 12.59
N LEU A 96 21.00 25.37 12.47
CA LEU A 96 20.16 24.69 11.49
C LEU A 96 18.67 24.72 11.87
N LEU A 97 18.34 24.87 13.15
CA LEU A 97 16.95 24.90 13.65
C LEU A 97 16.36 26.32 13.71
N GLY A 98 17.18 27.36 13.65
CA GLY A 98 16.72 28.76 13.64
C GLY A 98 16.03 29.15 12.32
N TRP A 99 16.73 29.92 11.47
CA TRP A 99 16.14 30.41 10.23
C TRP A 99 15.98 29.33 9.16
N LEU A 100 16.94 28.39 9.10
CA LEU A 100 16.91 27.28 8.16
C LEU A 100 15.77 26.31 8.51
N GLY A 101 15.62 25.97 9.78
CA GLY A 101 14.55 25.11 10.30
C GLY A 101 13.17 25.69 10.02
N LEU A 102 12.98 27.01 10.22
CA LEU A 102 11.72 27.67 9.89
C LEU A 102 11.41 27.63 8.39
N LYS A 103 12.40 27.88 7.52
CA LYS A 103 12.23 27.74 6.06
C LYS A 103 11.84 26.30 5.68
N VAL A 104 12.51 25.31 6.24
CA VAL A 104 12.20 23.89 5.99
C VAL A 104 10.80 23.54 6.47
N LEU A 105 10.39 24.01 7.65
CA LEU A 105 9.05 23.79 8.19
C LEU A 105 7.97 24.35 7.25
N VAL A 106 8.15 25.58 6.77
CA VAL A 106 7.23 26.22 5.81
C VAL A 106 7.17 25.43 4.50
N VAL A 107 8.32 24.99 3.97
CA VAL A 107 8.37 24.17 2.74
C VAL A 107 7.65 22.83 2.93
N ILE A 108 7.84 22.14 4.06
CA ILE A 108 7.17 20.87 4.35
C ILE A 108 5.66 21.07 4.45
N LEU A 109 5.20 22.07 5.20
CA LEU A 109 3.77 22.37 5.32
C LEU A 109 3.14 22.73 3.98
N ALA A 110 3.80 23.62 3.22
CA ALA A 110 3.34 24.02 1.90
C ALA A 110 3.27 22.82 0.93
N SER A 111 4.29 21.96 0.93
CA SER A 111 4.30 20.75 0.11
C SER A 111 3.19 19.76 0.50
N THR A 112 2.92 19.61 1.80
CA THR A 112 1.86 18.71 2.29
C THR A 112 0.49 19.18 1.86
N ILE A 113 0.20 20.47 2.04
CA ILE A 113 -1.05 21.09 1.58
C ILE A 113 -1.16 20.99 0.05
N SER A 114 -0.07 21.29 -0.66
CA SER A 114 -0.03 21.19 -2.13
C SER A 114 -0.34 19.78 -2.61
N VAL A 115 0.27 18.75 -2.02
CA VAL A 115 0.00 17.34 -2.35
C VAL A 115 -1.46 16.97 -2.06
N MET A 116 -2.03 17.41 -0.94
CA MET A 116 -3.44 17.18 -0.63
C MET A 116 -4.37 17.81 -1.67
N VAL A 117 -4.11 19.07 -2.05
CA VAL A 117 -4.89 19.79 -3.07
C VAL A 117 -4.77 19.13 -4.45
N VAL A 118 -3.56 18.71 -4.83
CA VAL A 118 -3.34 18.01 -6.11
C VAL A 118 -4.06 16.66 -6.11
N THR A 119 -3.99 15.92 -5.00
CA THR A 119 -4.66 14.62 -4.89
C THR A 119 -6.18 14.77 -4.95
N SER A 120 -6.76 15.74 -4.24
CA SER A 120 -8.20 15.98 -4.28
C SER A 120 -8.66 16.47 -5.66
N ALA A 121 -7.92 17.38 -6.30
CA ALA A 121 -8.19 17.85 -7.65
C ALA A 121 -8.08 16.73 -8.70
N ALA A 122 -7.09 15.83 -8.56
CA ALA A 122 -6.95 14.67 -9.45
C ALA A 122 -8.14 13.72 -9.32
N ILE A 123 -8.61 13.45 -8.10
CA ILE A 123 -9.82 12.64 -7.86
C ILE A 123 -11.05 13.34 -8.42
N GLU A 124 -11.18 14.66 -8.23
CA GLU A 124 -12.30 15.43 -8.75
C GLU A 124 -12.31 15.41 -10.29
N LEU A 125 -11.16 15.60 -10.94
CA LEU A 125 -11.01 15.49 -12.39
C LEU A 125 -11.38 14.09 -12.88
N MET A 126 -10.85 13.04 -12.24
CA MET A 126 -11.18 11.65 -12.57
C MET A 126 -12.68 11.37 -12.44
N SER A 127 -13.30 11.86 -11.36
CA SER A 127 -14.75 11.71 -11.15
C SER A 127 -15.56 12.48 -12.19
N ARG A 128 -15.10 13.66 -12.63
CA ARG A 128 -15.70 14.47 -13.69
C ARG A 128 -15.60 13.80 -15.07
N LEU A 129 -14.46 13.20 -15.40
CA LEU A 129 -14.29 12.42 -16.63
C LEU A 129 -15.16 11.15 -16.63
N LEU A 130 -15.24 10.43 -15.50
CA LEU A 130 -16.10 9.24 -15.36
C LEU A 130 -17.59 9.57 -15.23
N SER A 131 -17.96 10.82 -14.95
CA SER A 131 -19.37 11.25 -14.92
C SER A 131 -19.92 11.63 -16.31
N HIS A 132 -19.24 11.23 -17.38
CA HIS A 132 -19.92 10.91 -18.63
C HIS A 132 -21.06 9.87 -18.36
N PRO A 133 -22.26 10.05 -18.92
CA PRO A 133 -23.54 9.72 -18.27
C PRO A 133 -23.98 8.24 -18.35
N GLY A 134 -23.24 7.31 -17.74
CA GLY A 134 -23.51 5.87 -17.85
C GLY A 134 -23.96 5.11 -16.59
N THR A 135 -23.80 5.64 -15.38
CA THR A 135 -23.89 4.79 -14.15
C THR A 135 -24.79 5.31 -13.03
N ARG A 136 -25.50 6.44 -13.22
CA ARG A 136 -26.52 6.91 -12.26
C ARG A 136 -27.84 6.12 -12.31
N ALA A 137 -28.04 5.25 -13.31
CA ALA A 137 -29.28 4.47 -13.46
C ALA A 137 -29.34 3.20 -12.59
N ALA A 138 -28.25 2.76 -11.94
CA ALA A 138 -28.22 1.50 -11.20
C ALA A 138 -28.27 1.64 -9.67
N SER A 139 -28.32 2.86 -9.11
CA SER A 139 -28.45 3.07 -7.65
C SER A 139 -29.90 3.24 -7.16
N HIS A 140 -30.89 3.27 -8.06
CA HIS A 140 -32.31 3.42 -7.72
C HIS A 140 -33.27 2.26 -8.18
N PRO A 141 -32.88 0.97 -8.15
CA PRO A 141 -33.85 -0.13 -8.05
C PRO A 141 -33.98 -0.73 -6.64
N LEU A 142 -32.94 -0.60 -5.79
CA LEU A 142 -32.86 -1.35 -4.52
C LEU A 142 -33.53 -0.66 -3.32
N ALA A 143 -33.93 0.62 -3.46
CA ALA A 143 -34.72 1.29 -2.44
C ALA A 143 -36.12 0.67 -2.31
N HIS A 144 -36.77 0.34 -3.43
CA HIS A 144 -38.08 -0.33 -3.42
C HIS A 144 -38.00 -1.78 -2.93
N ALA A 145 -36.92 -2.49 -3.21
CA ALA A 145 -36.70 -3.86 -2.72
C ALA A 145 -36.55 -3.93 -1.19
N ARG A 146 -35.90 -2.92 -0.57
CA ARG A 146 -35.78 -2.83 0.90
C ARG A 146 -37.13 -2.59 1.59
N ILE A 147 -38.01 -1.79 0.98
CA ILE A 147 -39.35 -1.52 1.52
C ILE A 147 -40.25 -2.76 1.38
N ALA A 148 -40.18 -3.47 0.24
CA ALA A 148 -40.91 -4.73 0.04
C ALA A 148 -40.47 -5.84 1.00
N PHE A 149 -39.15 -5.97 1.24
CA PHE A 149 -38.62 -6.97 2.18
C PHE A 149 -38.97 -6.63 3.64
N ALA A 150 -38.95 -5.36 4.03
CA ALA A 150 -39.41 -4.92 5.35
C ALA A 150 -40.91 -5.22 5.56
N GLY A 151 -41.75 -5.05 4.53
CA GLY A 151 -43.16 -5.41 4.56
C GLY A 151 -43.40 -6.91 4.75
N LEU A 152 -42.63 -7.77 4.07
CA LEU A 152 -42.73 -9.24 4.19
C LEU A 152 -42.29 -9.76 5.56
N VAL A 153 -41.22 -9.21 6.14
CA VAL A 153 -40.79 -9.53 7.51
C VAL A 153 -41.87 -9.15 8.53
N HIS A 154 -42.50 -7.99 8.36
CA HIS A 154 -43.54 -7.53 9.28
C HIS A 154 -44.87 -8.32 9.13
N SER A 155 -45.16 -8.84 7.93
CA SER A 155 -46.31 -9.72 7.70
C SER A 155 -46.10 -11.12 8.28
N ARG A 156 -44.88 -11.68 8.20
CA ARG A 156 -44.57 -13.01 8.72
C ARG A 156 -44.54 -13.06 10.26
N ALA A 157 -44.22 -11.95 10.91
CA ALA A 157 -44.25 -11.83 12.38
C ALA A 157 -45.67 -11.74 12.99
N ARG A 158 -46.70 -11.45 12.19
CA ARG A 158 -48.10 -11.41 12.65
C ARG A 158 -48.85 -12.74 12.50
N GLY A 159 -48.45 -13.59 11.57
CA GLY A 159 -49.06 -14.91 11.36
C GLY A 159 -48.72 -15.98 12.40
N LEU A 160 -47.70 -15.75 13.24
CA LEU A 160 -47.23 -16.68 14.28
C LEU A 160 -47.73 -16.34 15.70
N ARG A 161 -48.66 -15.39 15.85
CA ARG A 161 -49.26 -15.03 17.15
C ARG A 161 -50.69 -15.56 17.36
N HIS A 162 -51.18 -16.37 16.42
CA HIS A 162 -52.52 -16.99 16.49
C HIS A 162 -52.48 -18.52 16.33
N LEU A 163 -51.33 -19.13 16.60
CA LEU A 163 -51.17 -20.55 16.91
C LEU A 163 -50.55 -20.62 18.31
#